data_AF-A0A392TWJ0-F1
#
_entry.id   AF-A0A392TWJ0-F1
#
_cell.length_a   1.000
_cell.length_b   1.000
_cell.length_c   1.000
_cell.angle_alpha   90.00
_cell.angle_beta   90.00
_cell.angle_gamma   90.00
#
_symmetry.space_group_name_H-M   'P 1'
#
loop_
_entity.id
_entity.type
_entity.pdbx_description
1 polymer ?
#
loop_
_entity_poly.entity_id
_entity_poly.type
_entity_poly.pdbx_seq_one_letter_code
_entity_poly.pdbx_strand_id
1 'polypeptide(L)'
;IEGERVALLGYGTAVQNCLAAASLVERHGLRLTVADARFCKPLDRSLIRSLAKSHDVLITVEEGSIGGFGSHVAQFMALDGLLDG
;
A
#
# COMPACT_ATOMS: atom_id res chain seq x y z
N ILE A 1 -0.98 -0.99 -11.46
CA ILE A 1 -2.10 -0.14 -11.95
C ILE A 1 -2.01 1.16 -11.18
N GLU A 2 -2.20 2.30 -11.84
CA GLU A 2 -2.15 3.62 -11.21
C GLU A 2 -3.56 4.23 -11.20
N GLY A 3 -3.94 4.82 -10.06
CA GLY A 3 -5.19 5.50 -9.76
C GLY A 3 -4.94 6.73 -8.89
N GLU A 4 -5.94 7.58 -8.68
CA GLU A 4 -5.69 9.00 -8.34
C GLU A 4 -5.72 9.34 -6.85
N ARG A 5 -6.28 8.51 -5.96
CA ARG A 5 -6.43 8.87 -4.53
C ARG A 5 -6.07 7.80 -3.51
N VAL A 6 -6.24 6.53 -3.87
CA VAL A 6 -6.07 5.41 -2.94
C VAL A 6 -5.09 4.40 -3.51
N ALA A 7 -4.10 4.02 -2.72
CA ALA A 7 -3.13 2.98 -3.04
C ALA A 7 -3.28 1.77 -2.11
N LEU A 8 -3.30 0.58 -2.71
CA LEU A 8 -3.13 -0.70 -2.02
C LEU A 8 -1.67 -1.13 -2.14
N LEU A 9 -1.01 -1.34 -1.01
CA LEU A 9 0.35 -1.84 -0.92
C LEU A 9 0.32 -3.24 -0.31
N GLY A 10 0.57 -4.25 -1.13
CA GLY A 10 0.66 -5.64 -0.71
C GLY A 10 2.03 -6.24 -1.02
N TYR A 11 2.25 -7.48 -0.59
CA TYR A 11 3.37 -8.31 -1.03
C TYR A 11 2.96 -9.78 -1.11
N GLY A 12 3.63 -10.56 -1.94
CA GLY A 12 3.36 -11.99 -2.10
C GLY A 12 1.92 -12.28 -2.58
N THR A 13 1.27 -13.27 -1.99
CA THR A 13 -0.08 -13.71 -2.36
C THR A 13 -1.15 -12.64 -2.18
N ALA A 14 -0.98 -11.75 -1.19
CA ALA A 14 -1.92 -10.67 -0.90
C ALA A 14 -2.09 -9.66 -2.06
N VAL A 15 -1.12 -9.57 -2.97
CA VAL A 15 -1.20 -8.68 -4.15
C VAL A 15 -2.34 -9.10 -5.08
N GLN A 16 -2.63 -10.40 -5.20
CA GLN A 16 -3.75 -10.87 -6.02
C GLN A 16 -5.10 -10.41 -5.45
N ASN A 17 -5.23 -10.38 -4.13
CA ASN A 17 -6.41 -9.83 -3.47
C ASN A 17 -6.53 -8.32 -3.72
N CYS A 18 -5.41 -7.58 -3.75
CA CYS A 18 -5.39 -6.15 -4.09
C CYS A 18 -5.86 -5.89 -5.52
N LEU A 19 -5.37 -6.68 -6.49
CA LEU A 19 -5.79 -6.59 -7.89
C LEU A 19 -7.28 -6.92 -8.04
N ALA A 20 -7.78 -7.96 -7.38
CA ALA A 20 -9.19 -8.32 -7.39
C ALA A 20 -10.07 -7.20 -6.78
N ALA A 21 -9.62 -6.60 -5.69
CA ALA A 21 -10.31 -5.47 -5.06
C ALA A 21 -10.35 -4.24 -5.98
N ALA A 22 -9.24 -3.91 -6.65
CA ALA A 22 -9.20 -2.82 -7.62
C ALA A 22 -10.21 -3.02 -8.75
N SER A 23 -10.27 -4.22 -9.34
CA SER A 23 -11.25 -4.56 -10.39
C SER A 23 -12.70 -4.54 -9.89
N LEU A 24 -12.94 -4.81 -8.60
CA LEU A 24 -14.27 -4.75 -8.00
C LEU A 24 -14.78 -3.31 -7.92
N VAL A 25 -13.93 -2.42 -7.38
CA VAL A 25 -14.30 -1.02 -7.11
C VAL A 25 -14.24 -0.13 -8.34
N GLU A 26 -13.49 -0.53 -9.38
CA GLU A 26 -13.49 0.16 -10.68
C GLU A 26 -14.90 0.20 -11.29
N ARG A 27 -15.71 -0.85 -11.08
CA ARG A 27 -17.12 -0.88 -11.50
C ARG A 27 -18.00 0.14 -10.77
N HIS A 28 -17.51 0.70 -9.66
CA HIS A 28 -18.15 1.76 -8.89
C HIS A 28 -17.51 3.14 -9.16
N GLY A 29 -16.67 3.27 -10.19
CA GLY A 29 -16.03 4.52 -10.57
C GLY A 29 -14.80 4.89 -9.74
N LEU A 30 -14.26 3.96 -8.95
CA LEU A 30 -13.06 4.18 -8.13
C LEU A 30 -11.86 3.45 -8.75
N ARG A 31 -10.81 4.20 -9.11
CA ARG A 31 -9.55 3.62 -9.60
C ARG A 31 -8.51 3.60 -8.48
N LEU A 32 -8.03 2.41 -8.15
CA LEU A 32 -6.99 2.21 -7.13
C LEU A 32 -5.63 2.04 -7.78
N THR A 33 -4.61 2.60 -7.14
CA THR A 33 -3.24 2.16 -7.37
C THR A 33 -3.02 0.83 -6.65
N VAL A 34 -2.42 -0.14 -7.33
CA VAL A 34 -1.99 -1.40 -6.71
C VAL A 34 -0.48 -1.52 -6.89
N ALA A 35 0.23 -1.59 -5.77
CA ALA A 35 1.67 -1.71 -5.69
C ALA A 35 2.08 -3.01 -4.98
N ASP A 36 3.05 -3.70 -5.57
CA ASP A 36 3.69 -4.87 -4.98
C ASP A 36 5.02 -4.46 -4.35
N ALA A 37 5.14 -4.59 -3.04
CA ALA A 37 6.38 -4.32 -2.31
C ALA A 37 7.47 -5.36 -2.58
N ARG A 38 7.12 -6.52 -3.18
CA ARG A 38 7.94 -7.70 -3.47
C ARG A 38 8.48 -8.43 -2.25
N PHE A 39 8.91 -7.70 -1.23
CA PHE A 39 9.47 -8.21 0.00
C PHE A 39 8.90 -7.46 1.20
N CYS A 40 8.67 -8.16 2.31
CA CYS A 40 8.34 -7.50 3.57
C CYS A 40 9.59 -6.88 4.23
N LYS A 41 10.78 -7.41 3.92
CA LYS A 41 12.08 -6.94 4.41
C LYS A 41 13.18 -7.23 3.37
N PRO A 42 14.08 -6.27 3.08
CA PRO A 42 14.00 -4.86 3.45
C PRO A 42 12.79 -4.18 2.78
N LEU A 43 12.26 -3.12 3.41
CA LEU A 43 11.18 -2.33 2.81
C LEU A 43 11.68 -1.50 1.62
N ASP A 44 10.88 -1.43 0.57
CA ASP A 44 11.06 -0.46 -0.53
C ASP A 44 10.58 0.93 -0.08
N ARG A 45 11.46 1.64 0.63
CA ARG A 45 11.17 2.97 1.18
C ARG A 45 10.87 4.00 0.09
N SER A 46 11.49 3.88 -1.08
CA SER A 46 11.23 4.74 -2.24
C SER A 46 9.81 4.59 -2.75
N LEU A 47 9.34 3.34 -2.90
CA LEU A 47 7.96 3.05 -3.28
C LEU A 47 6.98 3.59 -2.24
N ILE A 48 7.20 3.29 -0.95
CA ILE A 48 6.30 3.76 0.12
C ILE A 48 6.22 5.29 0.13
N ARG A 49 7.35 5.99 0.01
CA ARG A 49 7.37 7.46 -0.04
C ARG A 49 6.64 8.01 -1.27
N SER A 50 6.82 7.37 -2.42
CA SER A 50 6.11 7.75 -3.64
C SER A 50 4.60 7.64 -3.44
N LEU A 51 4.14 6.47 -2.97
CA LEU A 51 2.71 6.21 -2.74
C LEU A 51 2.11 7.16 -1.70
N ALA A 52 2.79 7.37 -0.57
CA ALA A 52 2.35 8.26 0.49
C ALA A 52 2.24 9.72 0.05
N LYS A 53 3.05 10.16 -0.92
CA LYS A 53 3.02 11.54 -1.44
C LYS A 53 2.02 11.73 -2.58
N SER A 54 1.73 10.70 -3.34
CA SER A 54 0.84 10.78 -4.51
C SER A 54 -0.59 10.35 -4.22
N HIS A 55 -0.88 9.79 -3.05
CA HIS A 55 -2.20 9.30 -2.68
C HIS A 55 -2.64 9.84 -1.32
N ASP A 56 -3.91 10.19 -1.21
CA ASP A 56 -4.54 10.62 0.03
C ASP A 56 -4.65 9.46 1.04
N VAL A 57 -4.78 8.23 0.55
CA VAL A 57 -4.94 7.02 1.37
C VAL A 57 -4.00 5.91 0.90
N LEU A 58 -3.22 5.37 1.83
CA LEU A 58 -2.39 4.18 1.64
C LEU A 58 -2.88 3.04 2.54
N ILE A 59 -3.25 1.91 1.94
CA ILE A 59 -3.74 0.72 2.64
C ILE A 59 -2.72 -0.40 2.48
N THR A 60 -2.17 -0.91 3.58
CA THR A 60 -1.31 -2.09 3.57
C THR A 60 -2.13 -3.37 3.67
N VAL A 61 -1.81 -4.38 2.85
CA VAL A 61 -2.52 -5.67 2.84
C VAL A 61 -1.53 -6.81 3.08
N GLU A 62 -1.77 -7.62 4.11
CA GLU A 62 -0.93 -8.76 4.48
C GLU A 62 -1.76 -9.90 5.11
N GLU A 63 -1.19 -11.11 5.15
CA GLU A 63 -1.79 -12.25 5.86
C GLU A 63 -1.31 -12.27 7.33
N GLY A 64 -2.00 -11.48 8.15
CA GLY A 64 -2.11 -11.59 9.62
C GLY A 64 -0.85 -11.92 10.41
N SER A 65 -0.03 -10.90 10.73
CA SER A 65 1.03 -11.01 11.73
C SER A 65 1.08 -9.78 12.63
N ILE A 66 1.13 -9.97 13.94
CA ILE A 66 1.36 -8.88 14.90
C ILE A 66 2.78 -8.35 14.68
N GLY A 67 2.92 -7.04 14.46
CA GLY A 67 4.20 -6.45 14.08
C GLY A 67 4.64 -6.80 12.65
N GLY A 68 3.67 -7.15 11.79
CA GLY A 68 3.89 -7.52 10.40
C GLY A 68 4.30 -6.36 9.49
N PHE A 69 4.15 -6.59 8.18
CA PHE A 69 4.46 -5.64 7.13
C PHE A 69 3.79 -4.29 7.33
N GLY A 70 2.49 -4.27 7.67
CA GLY A 70 1.77 -3.02 7.90
C GLY A 70 2.35 -2.20 9.05
N SER A 71 2.75 -2.87 10.14
CA SER A 71 3.40 -2.21 11.29
C SER A 71 4.74 -1.60 10.90
N HIS A 72 5.55 -2.34 10.13
CA HIS A 72 6.84 -1.87 9.64
C HIS A 72 6.71 -0.68 8.67
N VAL A 73 5.72 -0.70 7.78
CA VAL A 73 5.41 0.41 6.86
C VAL A 73 4.98 1.64 7.65
N ALA A 74 4.02 1.50 8.58
CA ALA A 74 3.55 2.60 9.42
C ALA A 74 4.68 3.20 10.26
N GLN A 75 5.53 2.38 10.86
CA GLN A 75 6.70 2.83 11.61
C GLN A 75 7.67 3.62 10.72
N PHE A 76 7.95 3.13 9.51
CA PHE A 76 8.79 3.87 8.57
C PHE A 76 8.17 5.22 8.21
N MET A 77 6.86 5.26 7.88
CA MET A 77 6.17 6.50 7.53
C MET A 77 6.20 7.51 8.67
N ALA A 78 6.00 7.07 9.91
CA ALA A 78 6.09 7.94 11.09
C ALA A 78 7.49 8.53 11.26
N LEU A 79 8.54 7.71 11.11
CA LEU A 79 9.93 8.17 11.24
C LEU A 79 10.38 9.07 10.08
N ASP A 80 9.78 8.93 8.90
CA ASP A 80 10.08 9.74 7.71
C ASP A 80 9.25 11.05 7.65
N GLY A 81 8.37 11.29 8.64
CA GLY A 81 7.49 12.48 8.69
C GLY A 81 6.34 12.44 7.68
N LEU A 82 5.97 11.25 7.18
CA LEU A 82 4.92 11.09 6.17
C LEU A 82 3.51 11.04 6.76
N LEU A 83 3.38 11.12 8.10
CA LEU A 83 2.10 11.11 8.83
C LEU A 83 1.79 12.45 9.52
N ASP A 84 2.60 13.48 9.28
CA ASP A 84 2.59 14.71 10.10
C ASP A 84 1.51 15.74 9.71
N GLY A 85 0.83 15.58 8.57
CA GLY A 85 -0.33 16.39 8.17
C GLY A 85 0.00 17.83 7.74
#